data_AF-A0A2E6VDU3-F1
#
_entry.id   AF-A0A2E6VDU3-F1
#
_cell.length_a   1.000
_cell.length_b   1.000
_cell.length_c   1.000
_cell.angle_alpha   90.00
_cell.angle_beta   90.00
_cell.angle_gamma   90.00
#
_symmetry.space_group_name_H-M   'P 1'
#
loop_
_entity.id
_entity.type
_entity.pdbx_description
1 polymer ?
#
loop_
_entity_poly.entity_id
_entity_poly.type
_entity_poly.pdbx_seq_one_letter_code
_entity_poly.pdbx_strand_id
1 'polypeptide(L)'
;MKTNIIKLTQLYGMHLHTDEKEAEKEAVKVDYLLSTYLPYGYVKDAQEKLKSENRIVSDSIIRQVKNLHFSDLQILNILIELAKNNKAIAEANKQKFKKLLSNT
;
A
#
# COMPACT_ATOMS: atom_id res chain seq x y z
N MET A 1 2.33 15.48 -3.76
CA MET A 1 2.86 14.73 -2.58
C MET A 1 2.14 15.12 -1.29
N LYS A 2 2.08 16.38 -0.86
CA LYS A 2 1.40 16.78 0.40
C LYS A 2 -0.09 16.38 0.51
N THR A 3 -0.82 16.33 -0.60
CA THR A 3 -2.27 16.03 -0.62
C THR A 3 -2.63 14.60 -0.20
N ASN A 4 -1.77 13.61 -0.50
CA ASN A 4 -2.06 12.20 -0.16
C ASN A 4 -1.85 11.91 1.31
N ILE A 5 -0.78 12.48 1.89
CA ILE A 5 -0.48 12.36 3.33
C ILE A 5 -1.65 12.92 4.15
N ILE A 6 -2.14 14.12 3.83
CA ILE A 6 -3.29 14.72 4.53
C ILE A 6 -4.52 13.80 4.48
N LYS A 7 -4.84 13.26 3.31
CA LYS A 7 -5.99 12.36 3.13
C LYS A 7 -5.84 11.05 3.91
N LEU A 8 -4.63 10.48 3.94
CA LEU A 8 -4.33 9.30 4.76
C LEU A 8 -4.42 9.62 6.25
N THR A 9 -3.87 10.76 6.70
CA THR A 9 -3.97 11.20 8.10
C THR A 9 -5.43 11.34 8.52
N GLN A 10 -6.28 11.92 7.68
CA GLN A 10 -7.73 12.01 7.95
C GLN A 10 -8.38 10.63 8.01
N LEU A 11 -8.08 9.77 7.03
CA LEU A 11 -8.65 8.42 6.94
C LEU A 11 -8.26 7.55 8.15
N TYR A 12 -6.99 7.60 8.58
CA TYR A 12 -6.50 6.86 9.74
C TYR A 12 -6.86 7.51 11.06
N GLY A 13 -6.81 8.84 11.19
CA GLY A 13 -7.19 9.56 12.40
C GLY A 13 -8.67 9.35 12.75
N MET A 14 -9.55 9.30 11.75
CA MET A 14 -10.96 8.96 11.95
C MET A 14 -11.18 7.49 12.34
N HIS A 15 -10.32 6.57 11.88
CA HIS A 15 -10.52 5.13 12.05
C HIS A 15 -9.80 4.54 13.27
N LEU A 16 -8.66 5.11 13.68
CA LEU A 16 -7.80 4.57 14.74
C LEU A 16 -7.95 5.30 16.08
N HIS A 17 -8.67 6.43 16.13
CA HIS A 17 -8.77 7.30 17.32
C HIS A 17 -7.41 7.70 17.92
N THR A 18 -6.37 7.74 17.09
CA THR A 18 -4.98 8.09 17.48
C THR A 18 -4.73 9.59 17.41
N ASP A 19 -3.67 10.06 18.06
CA ASP A 19 -3.26 11.46 17.94
C ASP A 19 -2.91 11.82 16.48
N GLU A 20 -3.03 13.11 16.13
CA GLU A 20 -2.82 13.60 14.77
C GLU A 20 -1.38 13.36 14.28
N LYS A 21 -0.39 13.42 15.18
CA LYS A 21 1.03 13.27 14.84
C LYS A 21 1.40 11.82 14.53
N GLU A 22 0.81 10.86 15.22
CA GLU A 22 0.94 9.43 15.00
C GLU A 22 0.24 9.04 13.69
N ALA A 23 -0.96 9.57 13.46
CA ALA A 23 -1.68 9.39 12.19
C ALA A 23 -0.87 9.92 11.00
N GLU A 24 -0.22 11.09 11.13
CA GLU A 24 0.63 11.66 10.08
C GLU A 24 1.87 10.78 9.82
N LYS A 25 2.54 10.30 10.86
CA LYS A 25 3.69 9.39 10.71
C LYS A 25 3.30 8.11 9.97
N GLU A 26 2.15 7.55 10.30
CA GLU A 26 1.68 6.33 9.64
C GLU A 26 1.26 6.60 8.19
N ALA A 27 0.60 7.74 7.93
CA ALA A 27 0.26 8.20 6.58
C ALA A 27 1.50 8.32 5.68
N VAL A 28 2.59 8.90 6.18
CA VAL A 28 3.85 9.02 5.43
C VAL A 28 4.43 7.64 5.09
N LYS A 29 4.40 6.68 6.02
CA LYS A 29 4.89 5.32 5.76
C LYS A 29 4.04 4.62 4.71
N VAL A 30 2.71 4.77 4.77
CA VAL A 30 1.78 4.15 3.82
C VAL A 30 1.96 4.75 2.43
N ASP A 31 2.04 6.09 2.29
CA ASP A 31 2.28 6.75 1.00
C ASP A 31 3.60 6.30 0.36
N TYR A 32 4.67 6.22 1.15
CA TYR A 32 5.97 5.71 0.70
C TYR A 32 5.88 4.25 0.25
N LEU A 33 5.24 3.39 1.05
CA LEU A 33 5.11 1.97 0.77
C LEU A 33 4.35 1.73 -0.53
N LEU A 34 3.20 2.38 -0.71
CA LEU A 34 2.36 2.27 -1.91
C LEU A 34 3.04 2.87 -3.15
N SER A 35 3.81 3.94 -3.00
CA SER A 35 4.49 4.58 -4.12
C SER A 35 5.73 3.81 -4.59
N THR A 36 6.38 3.07 -3.68
CA THR A 36 7.68 2.43 -3.95
C THR A 36 7.56 0.93 -4.21
N TYR A 37 6.67 0.24 -3.48
CA TYR A 37 6.66 -1.23 -3.44
C TYR A 37 5.37 -1.84 -3.94
N LEU A 38 4.40 -1.06 -4.41
CA LEU A 38 3.21 -1.66 -5.02
C LEU A 38 3.58 -2.34 -6.37
N PRO A 39 3.29 -3.64 -6.56
CA PRO A 39 3.80 -4.39 -7.71
C PRO A 39 3.13 -3.98 -9.03
N TYR A 40 3.84 -4.17 -10.14
CA TYR A 40 3.26 -4.06 -11.47
C TYR A 40 2.24 -5.19 -11.66
N GLY A 41 0.95 -4.84 -11.70
CA GLY A 41 -0.16 -5.82 -11.71
C GLY A 41 -1.08 -5.75 -10.49
N TYR A 42 -0.78 -4.90 -9.49
CA TYR A 42 -1.53 -4.82 -8.23
C TYR A 42 -3.06 -4.73 -8.35
N VAL A 43 -3.58 -4.16 -9.44
CA VAL A 43 -5.02 -4.05 -9.67
C VAL A 43 -5.65 -5.44 -9.78
N LYS A 44 -5.02 -6.33 -10.56
CA LYS A 44 -5.49 -7.69 -10.76
C LYS A 44 -5.37 -8.49 -9.46
N ASP A 45 -4.25 -8.38 -8.76
CA ASP A 45 -4.02 -9.06 -7.48
C ASP A 45 -5.05 -8.62 -6.42
N ALA A 46 -5.34 -7.32 -6.36
CA ALA A 46 -6.36 -6.79 -5.47
C ALA A 46 -7.76 -7.28 -5.83
N GLN A 47 -8.09 -7.38 -7.13
CA GLN A 47 -9.37 -7.95 -7.58
C GLN A 47 -9.52 -9.41 -7.20
N GLU A 48 -8.48 -10.21 -7.36
CA GLU A 48 -8.50 -11.62 -6.98
C GLU A 48 -8.76 -11.78 -5.48
N LYS A 49 -8.10 -10.96 -4.66
CA LYS A 49 -8.34 -10.94 -3.21
C LYS A 49 -9.76 -10.50 -2.86
N LEU A 50 -10.25 -9.39 -3.42
CA LEU A 50 -11.62 -8.93 -3.20
C LEU A 50 -12.66 -9.99 -3.62
N LYS A 51 -12.43 -10.66 -4.74
CA LYS A 51 -13.31 -11.73 -5.23
C LYS A 51 -13.37 -12.90 -4.26
N SER A 52 -12.24 -13.27 -3.64
CA SER A 52 -12.20 -14.31 -2.59
C SER A 52 -13.00 -13.92 -1.34
N GLU A 53 -13.20 -12.62 -1.11
CA GLU A 53 -14.00 -12.05 -0.03
C GLU A 53 -15.45 -11.72 -0.48
N ASN A 54 -15.92 -12.32 -1.59
CA ASN A 54 -17.23 -12.08 -2.20
C ASN A 54 -17.51 -10.63 -2.60
N ARG A 55 -16.46 -9.87 -2.91
CA ARG A 55 -16.57 -8.47 -3.30
C ARG A 55 -16.04 -8.25 -4.71
N ILE A 56 -16.89 -7.72 -5.60
CA ILE A 56 -16.52 -7.42 -6.99
C ILE A 56 -16.36 -5.91 -7.14
N VAL A 57 -15.18 -5.49 -7.60
CA VAL A 57 -14.83 -4.07 -7.74
C VAL A 57 -14.13 -3.87 -9.08
N SER A 58 -14.45 -2.77 -9.76
CA SER A 58 -13.81 -2.41 -11.02
C SER A 58 -12.38 -1.91 -10.81
N ASP A 59 -11.54 -2.09 -11.82
CA ASP A 59 -10.17 -1.57 -11.84
C ASP A 59 -10.10 -0.07 -11.53
N SER A 60 -11.11 0.69 -12.00
CA SER A 60 -11.19 2.13 -11.81
C SER A 60 -11.25 2.49 -10.34
N ILE A 61 -12.11 1.82 -9.56
CA ILE A 61 -12.25 2.06 -8.13
C ILE A 61 -10.94 1.73 -7.40
N ILE A 62 -10.27 0.61 -7.74
CA ILE A 62 -8.99 0.24 -7.12
C ILE A 62 -7.92 1.31 -7.37
N ARG A 63 -7.83 1.82 -8.61
CA ARG A 63 -6.92 2.92 -8.95
C ARG A 63 -7.28 4.23 -8.24
N GLN A 64 -8.58 4.52 -8.10
CA GLN A 64 -9.05 5.70 -7.37
C GLN A 64 -8.72 5.60 -5.88
N VAL A 65 -8.83 4.42 -5.26
CA VAL A 65 -8.40 4.19 -3.87
C VAL A 65 -6.90 4.35 -3.72
N LYS A 66 -6.10 3.75 -4.61
CA LYS A 66 -4.63 3.91 -4.62
C LYS A 66 -4.20 5.38 -4.66
N ASN A 67 -4.92 6.19 -5.43
CA ASN A 67 -4.66 7.63 -5.58
C ASN A 67 -5.45 8.49 -4.58
N LEU A 68 -6.16 7.88 -3.62
CA LEU A 68 -6.93 8.55 -2.58
C LEU A 68 -7.97 9.55 -3.13
N HIS A 69 -8.54 9.23 -4.29
CA HIS A 69 -9.71 9.91 -4.84
C HIS A 69 -11.01 9.27 -4.35
N PHE A 70 -10.94 8.03 -3.86
CA PHE A 70 -12.05 7.29 -3.27
C PHE A 70 -11.58 6.66 -1.96
N SER A 71 -12.39 6.80 -0.90
CA SER A 71 -12.05 6.28 0.42
C SER A 71 -12.66 4.89 0.62
N ASP A 72 -11.82 3.87 0.54
CA ASP A 72 -12.22 2.48 0.82
C ASP A 72 -11.13 1.79 1.62
N LEU A 73 -11.35 1.62 2.92
CA LEU A 73 -10.35 1.08 3.84
C LEU A 73 -9.97 -0.37 3.52
N GLN A 74 -10.94 -1.18 3.08
CA GLN A 74 -10.67 -2.58 2.76
C GLN A 74 -9.75 -2.68 1.54
N ILE A 75 -10.06 -1.94 0.46
CA ILE A 75 -9.20 -1.91 -0.73
C ILE A 75 -7.83 -1.33 -0.38
N LEU A 76 -7.77 -0.25 0.41
CA LEU A 76 -6.51 0.35 0.83
C LEU A 76 -5.64 -0.64 1.63
N ASN A 77 -6.24 -1.39 2.55
CA ASN A 77 -5.53 -2.41 3.33
C ASN A 77 -4.99 -3.54 2.44
N ILE A 78 -5.76 -4.00 1.45
CA ILE A 78 -5.29 -4.98 0.46
C ILE A 78 -4.07 -4.45 -0.31
N LEU A 79 -4.12 -3.19 -0.77
CA LEU A 79 -2.99 -2.57 -1.47
C LEU A 79 -1.75 -2.45 -0.58
N ILE A 80 -1.93 -2.11 0.70
CA ILE A 80 -0.84 -2.04 1.69
C ILE A 80 -0.21 -3.42 1.89
N GLU A 81 -1.01 -4.48 2.01
CA GLU A 81 -0.50 -5.85 2.16
C GLU A 81 0.29 -6.31 0.93
N LEU A 82 -0.22 -6.04 -0.28
CA LEU A 82 0.49 -6.35 -1.52
C LEU A 82 1.85 -5.64 -1.57
N ALA A 83 1.88 -4.35 -1.21
CA ALA A 83 3.12 -3.58 -1.17
C ALA A 83 4.09 -4.07 -0.08
N LYS A 84 3.62 -4.49 1.10
CA LYS A 84 4.45 -5.12 2.15
C LYS A 84 5.10 -6.41 1.64
N ASN A 85 4.32 -7.27 0.99
CA ASN A 85 4.82 -8.54 0.45
C ASN A 85 5.90 -8.30 -0.61
N ASN A 86 5.67 -7.37 -1.53
CA ASN A 86 6.63 -7.04 -2.58
C ASN A 86 7.90 -6.36 -2.02
N LYS A 87 7.77 -5.53 -0.97
CA LYS A 87 8.93 -4.98 -0.24
C LYS A 87 9.81 -6.10 0.34
N ALA A 88 9.21 -7.09 1.00
CA ALA A 88 9.95 -8.22 1.57
C ALA A 88 10.70 -9.01 0.50
N ILE A 89 10.08 -9.22 -0.67
CA ILE A 89 10.71 -9.87 -1.83
C ILE A 89 11.90 -9.03 -2.34
N ALA A 90 11.72 -7.72 -2.51
CA ALA A 90 12.78 -6.82 -2.96
C ALA A 90 13.98 -6.79 -2.00
N GLU A 91 13.73 -6.77 -0.70
CA GLU A 91 14.78 -6.80 0.33
C GLU A 91 15.52 -8.15 0.35
N ALA A 92 14.80 -9.26 0.24
CA ALA A 92 15.41 -10.59 0.14
C ALA A 92 16.29 -10.71 -1.11
N ASN A 93 15.84 -10.21 -2.26
CA ASN A 93 16.61 -10.19 -3.49
C ASN A 93 17.86 -9.31 -3.36
N LYS A 94 17.75 -8.11 -2.76
CA LYS A 94 18.89 -7.22 -2.51
C LYS A 94 19.97 -7.89 -1.65
N GLN A 95 19.57 -8.64 -0.62
CA GLN A 95 20.51 -9.39 0.20
C GLN A 95 21.21 -10.52 -0.58
N LYS A 96 20.48 -11.25 -1.43
CA LYS A 96 21.06 -12.28 -2.31
C LYS A 96 22.09 -11.67 -3.27
N PHE A 97 21.76 -10.56 -3.92
CA PHE A 97 22.69 -9.86 -4.84
C PHE A 97 23.95 -9.36 -4.12
N LYS A 98 23.82 -8.77 -2.93
CA LYS A 98 24.98 -8.34 -2.14
C LYS A 98 25.94 -9.50 -1.83
N LYS A 99 25.40 -10.67 -1.45
CA LYS A 99 26.21 -11.87 -1.19
C LYS A 99 26.94 -12.37 -2.43
N LEU A 100 26.30 -12.29 -3.60
CA LEU A 100 26.94 -12.65 -4.87
C LEU A 100 28.12 -11.72 -5.19
N LEU A 101 27.92 -10.41 -5.03
CA LEU A 101 28.95 -9.40 -5.30
C LEU A 101 30.10 -9.41 -4.30
N SER A 102 29.89 -9.84 -3.05
CA SER A 102 30.96 -9.94 -2.04
C SER A 102 31.82 -11.21 -2.15
N ASN A 103 31.36 -12.19 -2.94
CA ASN A 103 32.04 -13.47 -3.15
C ASN A 103 32.75 -13.54 -4.51
N THR A 104 32.79 -12.42 -5.25
CA THR A 104 33.52 -12.24 -6.52
C THR A 104 34.71 -11.34 -6.26
#